data_AF-G5KET2-F1
#
_entry.id   AF-G5KET2-F1
#
_cell.length_a   1.000
_cell.length_b   1.000
_cell.length_c   1.000
_cell.angle_alpha   90.00
_cell.angle_beta   90.00
_cell.angle_gamma   90.00
#
_symmetry.space_group_name_H-M   'P 1'
#
loop_
_entity.id
_entity.type
_entity.pdbx_description
1 polymer ?
#
loop_
_entity_poly.entity_id
_entity_poly.type
_entity_poly.pdbx_seq_one_letter_code
_entity_poly.pdbx_strand_id
1 'polypeptide(L)'
;MNQNKPTQMEKVFQAINSVNHNTYIEDIMITDEIHFSSNRWDFRNYNLDGNIITDKPYQRLYNFSDLQSKQFKYLLKIIILKDKFVKNNTFSTTWSHYYLIKKFLLYLEDKQTIYNLEFISSKVLNNYLELYKDKSIDYKMRTAHFLNFGNYIPVYTKHKIWYL
;
A
#
# COMPACT_ATOMS: atom_id res chain seq x y z
N MET A 1 3.23 -6.38 -37.73
CA MET A 1 2.28 -5.67 -36.84
C MET A 1 3.01 -5.32 -35.57
N ASN A 2 3.34 -4.05 -35.34
CA ASN A 2 4.01 -3.62 -34.11
C ASN A 2 2.91 -3.44 -33.05
N GLN A 3 2.71 -4.44 -32.19
CA GLN A 3 1.86 -4.26 -31.01
C GLN A 3 2.58 -3.30 -30.08
N ASN A 4 2.07 -2.07 -29.94
CA ASN A 4 2.58 -1.12 -28.95
C ASN A 4 2.41 -1.74 -27.57
N LYS A 5 3.52 -2.21 -26.99
CA LYS A 5 3.53 -2.72 -25.61
C LYS A 5 3.23 -1.54 -24.67
N PRO A 6 2.33 -1.71 -23.69
CA PRO A 6 2.04 -0.65 -22.74
C PRO A 6 3.29 -0.32 -21.91
N THR A 7 3.53 0.97 -21.74
CA THR A 7 4.56 1.56 -20.88
C THR A 7 4.34 1.14 -19.42
N GLN A 8 5.39 1.25 -18.60
CA GLN A 8 5.30 0.99 -17.16
C GLN A 8 4.21 1.83 -16.48
N MET A 9 4.10 3.11 -16.86
CA MET A 9 3.07 4.00 -16.30
C MET A 9 1.66 3.59 -16.72
N GLU A 10 1.45 3.14 -17.96
CA GLU A 10 0.16 2.61 -18.41
C GLU A 10 -0.24 1.36 -17.62
N LYS A 11 0.69 0.43 -17.38
CA LYS A 11 0.47 -0.75 -16.52
C LYS A 11 0.13 -0.36 -15.08
N VAL A 12 0.82 0.63 -14.53
CA VAL A 12 0.51 1.19 -13.19
C VAL A 12 -0.88 1.81 -13.15
N PHE A 13 -1.27 2.60 -14.16
CA PHE A 13 -2.61 3.20 -14.21
C PHE A 13 -3.70 2.16 -14.43
N GLN A 14 -3.47 1.11 -15.22
CA GLN A 14 -4.39 -0.02 -15.34
C GLN A 14 -4.63 -0.70 -13.99
N ALA A 15 -3.54 -1.01 -13.25
CA ALA A 15 -3.63 -1.57 -11.91
C ALA A 15 -4.37 -0.62 -10.95
N ILE A 16 -4.13 0.69 -11.00
CA ILE A 16 -4.83 1.67 -10.16
C ILE A 16 -6.31 1.81 -10.51
N ASN A 17 -6.66 1.84 -11.79
CA ASN A 17 -8.03 2.11 -12.25
C ASN A 17 -8.97 0.91 -12.10
N SER A 18 -8.43 -0.31 -12.03
CA SER A 18 -9.19 -1.52 -11.67
C SER A 18 -9.97 -1.39 -10.35
N VAL A 19 -9.46 -0.56 -9.42
CA VAL A 19 -10.08 -0.23 -8.13
C VAL A 19 -11.47 0.40 -8.30
N ASN A 20 -11.66 1.20 -9.36
CA ASN A 20 -12.92 1.90 -9.59
C ASN A 20 -14.02 0.95 -10.11
N HIS A 21 -13.67 -0.26 -10.53
CA HIS A 21 -14.58 -1.21 -11.17
C HIS A 21 -14.78 -2.51 -10.37
N ASN A 22 -14.33 -2.59 -9.11
CA ASN A 22 -14.43 -3.79 -8.24
C ASN A 22 -13.90 -5.09 -8.87
N THR A 23 -13.01 -4.96 -9.85
CA THR A 23 -12.33 -6.09 -10.49
C THR A 23 -10.92 -6.10 -9.95
N TYR A 24 -10.62 -7.04 -9.06
CA TYR A 24 -9.24 -7.28 -8.62
C TYR A 24 -8.47 -7.84 -9.82
N ILE A 25 -7.83 -6.97 -10.59
CA ILE A 25 -7.01 -7.44 -11.72
C ILE A 25 -5.69 -7.92 -11.13
N GLU A 26 -5.57 -9.24 -11.00
CA GLU A 26 -4.41 -9.87 -10.37
C GLU A 26 -3.27 -10.12 -11.38
N ASP A 27 -3.58 -10.22 -12.68
CA ASP A 27 -2.67 -10.61 -13.76
C ASP A 27 -2.07 -9.40 -14.50
N ILE A 28 -1.28 -8.59 -13.78
CA ILE A 28 -0.58 -7.42 -14.35
C ILE A 28 0.89 -7.45 -13.94
N MET A 29 1.78 -7.35 -14.93
CA MET A 29 3.20 -7.03 -14.69
C MET A 29 3.36 -5.53 -14.44
N ILE A 30 3.76 -5.16 -13.22
CA ILE A 30 4.04 -3.77 -12.84
C ILE A 30 5.41 -3.34 -13.39
N THR A 31 6.40 -4.21 -13.28
CA THR A 31 7.71 -4.10 -13.92
C THR A 31 8.01 -5.43 -14.61
N ASP A 32 9.13 -5.54 -15.31
CA ASP A 32 9.54 -6.80 -15.95
C ASP A 32 9.82 -7.92 -14.93
N GLU A 33 9.97 -7.59 -13.64
CA GLU A 33 10.29 -8.54 -12.57
C GLU A 33 9.19 -8.61 -11.49
N ILE A 34 8.23 -7.68 -11.50
CA ILE A 34 7.24 -7.54 -10.44
C ILE A 34 5.85 -7.78 -11.00
N HIS A 35 5.31 -8.95 -10.68
CA HIS A 35 3.92 -9.29 -10.94
C HIS A 35 2.99 -8.79 -9.81
N PHE A 36 1.83 -8.24 -10.17
CA PHE A 36 0.93 -7.62 -9.22
C PHE A 36 0.38 -8.63 -8.21
N SER A 37 0.04 -9.86 -8.61
CA SER A 37 -0.47 -10.89 -7.69
C SER A 37 0.56 -11.33 -6.63
N SER A 38 1.86 -11.13 -6.86
CA SER A 38 2.94 -11.61 -5.98
C SER A 38 2.79 -11.11 -4.54
N ASN A 39 3.10 -11.99 -3.58
CA ASN A 39 3.11 -11.63 -2.16
C ASN A 39 4.40 -10.91 -1.73
N ARG A 40 5.37 -10.77 -2.63
CA ARG A 40 6.61 -10.03 -2.37
C ARG A 40 6.98 -9.22 -3.60
N TRP A 41 7.22 -7.94 -3.42
CA TRP A 41 7.79 -7.05 -4.44
C TRP A 41 9.17 -6.59 -3.99
N ASP A 42 10.12 -6.65 -4.92
CA ASP A 42 11.51 -6.34 -4.68
C ASP A 42 12.00 -5.34 -5.72
N PHE A 43 12.25 -4.10 -5.29
CA PHE A 43 12.75 -3.02 -6.14
C PHE A 43 14.24 -2.73 -5.92
N ARG A 44 14.96 -3.67 -5.29
CA ARG A 44 16.41 -3.54 -5.09
C ARG A 44 17.12 -3.70 -6.43
N ASN A 45 18.15 -2.90 -6.63
CA ASN A 45 19.07 -3.08 -7.74
C ASN A 45 20.15 -4.09 -7.35
N TYR A 46 20.49 -4.97 -8.28
CA TYR A 46 21.54 -5.96 -8.16
C TYR A 46 22.64 -5.67 -9.20
N ASN A 47 23.90 -5.91 -8.85
CA ASN A 47 24.97 -5.95 -9.85
C ASN A 47 24.94 -7.29 -10.63
N LEU A 48 25.85 -7.46 -11.59
CA LEU A 48 25.96 -8.67 -12.41
C LEU A 48 26.24 -9.94 -11.58
N ASP A 49 26.87 -9.79 -10.41
CA ASP A 49 27.18 -10.89 -9.49
C ASP A 49 26.03 -11.23 -8.54
N GLY A 50 24.88 -10.55 -8.68
CA GLY A 50 23.71 -10.74 -7.80
C GLY A 50 23.81 -10.04 -6.44
N ASN A 51 24.81 -9.17 -6.23
CA ASN A 51 24.95 -8.39 -5.01
C ASN A 51 24.05 -7.15 -5.03
N ILE A 52 23.42 -6.85 -3.90
CA ILE A 52 22.57 -5.66 -3.76
C ILE A 52 23.45 -4.41 -3.73
N ILE A 53 23.20 -3.49 -4.66
CA ILE A 53 23.92 -2.20 -4.78
C ILE A 53 23.09 -1.02 -4.28
N THR A 54 21.94 -1.30 -3.68
CA THR A 54 21.01 -0.28 -3.20
C THR A 54 21.31 0.10 -1.76
N ASP A 55 21.53 1.38 -1.52
CA ASP A 55 21.55 1.93 -0.16
C ASP A 55 20.17 1.76 0.51
N LYS A 56 20.15 1.17 1.71
CA LYS A 56 18.94 0.85 2.49
C LYS A 56 18.00 -0.16 1.78
N PRO A 57 18.46 -1.40 1.56
CA PRO A 57 17.73 -2.40 0.78
C PRO A 57 16.34 -2.75 1.33
N TYR A 58 16.15 -2.66 2.64
CA TYR A 58 14.87 -2.94 3.29
C TYR A 58 13.75 -1.98 2.84
N GLN A 59 14.08 -0.75 2.46
CA GLN A 59 13.09 0.26 2.01
C GLN A 59 12.54 -0.04 0.61
N ARG A 60 13.12 -1.02 -0.09
CA ARG A 60 12.72 -1.45 -1.43
C ARG A 60 12.07 -2.83 -1.45
N LEU A 61 11.82 -3.39 -0.26
CA LEU A 61 11.19 -4.68 -0.08
C LEU A 61 9.79 -4.51 0.50
N TYR A 62 8.80 -5.07 -0.18
CA TYR A 62 7.40 -5.03 0.22
C TYR A 62 6.87 -6.46 0.31
N ASN A 63 6.46 -6.89 1.51
CA ASN A 63 5.92 -8.23 1.76
C ASN A 63 4.44 -8.15 2.17
N PHE A 64 3.59 -8.89 1.46
CA PHE A 64 2.14 -8.96 1.66
C PHE A 64 1.69 -10.29 2.28
N SER A 65 2.61 -11.24 2.49
CA SER A 65 2.30 -12.60 2.95
C SER A 65 1.67 -12.64 4.35
N ASP A 66 2.04 -11.68 5.20
CA ASP A 66 1.57 -11.62 6.59
C ASP A 66 0.10 -11.22 6.71
N LEU A 67 -0.49 -10.63 5.65
CA LEU A 67 -1.91 -10.32 5.62
C LEU A 67 -2.68 -11.54 5.12
N GLN A 68 -3.87 -11.79 5.67
CA GLN A 68 -4.76 -12.85 5.19
C GLN A 68 -5.75 -12.32 4.14
N SER A 69 -6.29 -11.13 4.36
CA SER A 69 -7.27 -10.50 3.48
C SER A 69 -6.67 -10.15 2.12
N LYS A 70 -7.28 -10.70 1.06
CA LYS A 70 -6.97 -10.31 -0.32
C LYS A 70 -7.21 -8.81 -0.54
N GLN A 71 -8.28 -8.26 0.03
CA GLN A 71 -8.63 -6.85 -0.11
C GLN A 71 -7.56 -5.94 0.52
N PHE A 72 -7.01 -6.34 1.67
CA PHE A 72 -5.94 -5.59 2.34
C PHE A 72 -4.62 -5.65 1.58
N LYS A 73 -4.24 -6.83 1.07
CA LYS A 73 -3.08 -6.97 0.18
C LYS A 73 -3.22 -6.07 -1.04
N TYR A 74 -4.40 -6.08 -1.65
CA TYR A 74 -4.70 -5.28 -2.82
C TYR A 74 -4.57 -3.78 -2.52
N LEU A 75 -5.23 -3.31 -1.47
CA LEU A 75 -5.16 -1.91 -1.03
C LEU A 75 -3.71 -1.46 -0.83
N LEU A 76 -2.92 -2.26 -0.12
CA LEU A 76 -1.53 -1.94 0.20
C LEU A 76 -0.66 -1.84 -1.06
N LYS A 77 -0.87 -2.72 -2.04
CA LYS A 77 -0.21 -2.67 -3.36
C LYS A 77 -0.57 -1.39 -4.11
N ILE A 78 -1.86 -1.03 -4.16
CA ILE A 78 -2.32 0.19 -4.83
C ILE A 78 -1.71 1.45 -4.20
N ILE A 79 -1.59 1.48 -2.87
CA ILE A 79 -0.94 2.61 -2.18
C ILE A 79 0.51 2.74 -2.60
N ILE A 80 1.27 1.63 -2.64
CA ILE A 80 2.66 1.64 -3.10
C ILE A 80 2.74 2.18 -4.52
N LEU A 81 1.84 1.73 -5.41
CA LEU A 81 1.83 2.17 -6.81
C LEU A 81 1.55 3.68 -6.93
N LYS A 82 0.50 4.16 -6.27
CA LYS A 82 0.15 5.59 -6.27
C LYS A 82 1.28 6.43 -5.68
N ASP A 83 1.83 6.01 -4.55
CA ASP A 83 2.82 6.80 -3.84
C ASP A 83 4.17 6.84 -4.58
N LYS A 84 4.63 5.68 -5.06
CA LYS A 84 5.94 5.57 -5.72
C LYS A 84 5.93 6.11 -7.15
N PHE A 85 4.90 5.81 -7.94
CA PHE A 85 4.91 6.06 -9.39
C PHE A 85 4.06 7.26 -9.80
N VAL A 86 2.95 7.52 -9.11
CA VAL A 86 2.09 8.68 -9.44
C VAL A 86 2.55 9.94 -8.70
N LYS A 87 2.78 9.85 -7.39
CA LYS A 87 3.29 10.97 -6.59
C LYS A 87 4.81 11.14 -6.65
N ASN A 88 5.49 10.17 -7.26
CA ASN A 88 6.95 10.13 -7.38
C ASN A 88 7.71 10.27 -6.05
N ASN A 89 7.16 9.72 -4.96
CA ASN A 89 7.84 9.74 -3.67
C ASN A 89 9.10 8.85 -3.66
N THR A 90 10.02 9.14 -2.74
CA THR A 90 11.21 8.29 -2.53
C THR A 90 10.80 6.92 -1.98
N PHE A 91 11.62 5.88 -2.20
CA PHE A 91 11.40 4.56 -1.60
C PHE A 91 11.33 4.62 -0.07
N SER A 92 12.11 5.50 0.58
CA SER A 92 12.05 5.69 2.04
C SER A 92 10.69 6.20 2.50
N THR A 93 10.11 7.16 1.77
CA THR A 93 8.79 7.72 2.05
C THR A 93 7.70 6.66 1.81
N THR A 94 7.72 6.01 0.65
CA THR A 94 6.74 4.97 0.30
C THR A 94 6.80 3.78 1.24
N TRP A 95 7.99 3.36 1.65
CA TRP A 95 8.15 2.29 2.63
C TRP A 95 7.57 2.68 4.00
N SER A 96 7.79 3.91 4.45
CA SER A 96 7.21 4.41 5.71
C SER A 96 5.67 4.37 5.65
N HIS A 97 5.07 4.84 4.55
CA HIS A 97 3.63 4.76 4.33
C HIS A 97 3.13 3.31 4.36
N TYR A 98 3.74 2.45 3.55
CA TYR A 98 3.46 1.02 3.50
C TYR A 98 3.51 0.38 4.89
N TYR A 99 4.56 0.64 5.65
CA TYR A 99 4.79 0.03 6.97
C TYR A 99 3.71 0.42 7.98
N LEU A 100 3.37 1.72 8.03
CA LEU A 100 2.35 2.23 8.94
C LEU A 100 0.96 1.66 8.62
N ILE A 101 0.61 1.62 7.33
CA ILE A 101 -0.68 1.11 6.87
C ILE A 101 -0.74 -0.41 7.10
N LYS A 102 0.32 -1.15 6.76
CA LYS A 102 0.40 -2.59 7.02
C LYS A 102 0.17 -2.92 8.49
N LYS A 103 0.77 -2.16 9.40
CA LYS A 103 0.56 -2.34 10.85
C LYS A 103 -0.90 -2.15 11.26
N PHE A 104 -1.60 -1.20 10.66
CA PHE A 104 -3.02 -1.01 10.91
C PHE A 104 -3.85 -2.17 10.35
N LEU A 105 -3.56 -2.61 9.12
CA LEU A 105 -4.26 -3.75 8.51
C LEU A 105 -4.06 -5.05 9.31
N LEU A 106 -2.84 -5.30 9.81
CA LEU A 106 -2.59 -6.43 10.72
C LEU A 106 -3.36 -6.29 12.04
N TYR A 107 -3.45 -5.09 12.61
CA TYR A 107 -4.29 -4.86 13.79
C TYR A 107 -5.77 -5.19 13.51
N LEU A 108 -6.28 -4.85 12.32
CA LEU A 108 -7.66 -5.18 11.94
C LEU A 108 -7.87 -6.69 11.89
N GLU A 109 -6.97 -7.45 11.26
CA GLU A 109 -7.07 -8.91 11.16
C GLU A 109 -6.92 -9.56 12.55
N ASP A 110 -5.86 -9.23 13.27
CA ASP A 110 -5.46 -9.93 14.51
C ASP A 110 -6.30 -9.55 15.73
N LYS A 111 -6.69 -8.27 15.84
CA LYS A 111 -7.32 -7.74 17.07
C LYS A 111 -8.79 -7.41 16.90
N GLN A 112 -9.24 -7.16 15.68
CA GLN A 112 -10.63 -6.79 15.41
C GLN A 112 -11.35 -7.84 14.55
N THR A 113 -10.65 -8.87 14.05
CA THR A 113 -11.20 -9.88 13.14
C THR A 113 -11.89 -9.26 11.92
N ILE A 114 -11.38 -8.12 11.46
CA ILE A 114 -11.89 -7.39 10.29
C ILE A 114 -11.00 -7.71 9.10
N TYR A 115 -11.60 -8.28 8.06
CA TYR A 115 -10.91 -8.64 6.81
C TYR A 115 -11.40 -7.84 5.59
N ASN A 116 -12.49 -7.08 5.74
CA ASN A 116 -13.05 -6.25 4.66
C ASN A 116 -13.02 -4.77 5.03
N LEU A 117 -12.76 -3.92 4.04
CA LEU A 117 -12.65 -2.47 4.21
C LEU A 117 -13.96 -1.81 4.65
N GLU A 118 -15.11 -2.39 4.31
CA GLU A 118 -16.44 -1.86 4.64
C GLU A 118 -16.71 -1.80 6.15
N PHE A 119 -16.03 -2.63 6.94
CA PHE A 119 -16.18 -2.67 8.40
C PHE A 119 -15.22 -1.73 9.12
N ILE A 120 -14.36 -1.02 8.39
CA ILE A 120 -13.45 -0.03 8.97
C ILE A 120 -14.25 1.26 9.24
N SER A 121 -14.60 1.47 10.51
CA SER A 121 -15.23 2.70 10.98
C SER A 121 -14.21 3.66 11.60
N SER A 122 -14.58 4.94 11.75
CA SER A 122 -13.77 5.92 12.50
C SER A 122 -13.47 5.44 13.92
N LYS A 123 -14.40 4.71 14.56
CA LYS A 123 -14.19 4.14 15.90
C LYS A 123 -13.04 3.13 15.92
N VAL A 124 -12.97 2.25 14.92
CA VAL A 124 -11.90 1.25 14.81
C VAL A 124 -10.55 1.93 14.61
N LEU A 125 -10.50 2.98 13.78
CA LEU A 125 -9.29 3.78 13.59
C LEU A 125 -8.87 4.49 14.89
N ASN A 126 -9.81 5.13 15.58
CA ASN A 126 -9.52 5.82 16.84
C ASN A 126 -9.00 4.84 17.89
N ASN A 127 -9.61 3.65 18.00
CA ASN A 127 -9.11 2.59 18.89
C ASN A 127 -7.66 2.22 18.56
N TYR A 128 -7.30 2.13 17.28
CA TYR A 128 -5.91 1.88 16.87
C TYR A 128 -4.96 3.02 17.24
N LEU A 129 -5.37 4.28 17.05
CA LEU A 129 -4.55 5.45 17.35
C LEU A 129 -4.34 5.63 18.86
N GLU A 130 -5.35 5.32 19.68
CA GLU A 130 -5.27 5.38 21.15
C GLU A 130 -4.18 4.45 21.71
N LEU A 131 -3.84 3.34 21.03
CA LEU A 131 -2.72 2.46 21.41
C LEU A 131 -1.35 3.15 21.42
N TYR A 132 -1.24 4.33 20.81
CA TYR A 132 0.00 5.09 20.68
C TYR A 132 -0.05 6.45 21.36
N LYS A 133 -1.14 6.79 22.05
CA LYS A 133 -1.37 8.12 22.62
C LYS A 133 -0.29 8.58 23.60
N ASP A 134 0.25 7.64 24.38
CA ASP A 134 1.33 7.90 25.35
C ASP A 134 2.69 8.12 24.66
N LYS A 135 2.80 7.86 23.36
CA LYS A 135 3.98 8.08 22.53
C LYS A 135 3.74 9.28 21.62
N SER A 136 3.87 10.48 22.18
CA SER A 136 3.45 11.73 21.54
C SER A 136 4.01 11.97 20.12
N ILE A 137 5.23 11.51 19.83
CA ILE A 137 5.84 11.60 18.49
C ILE A 137 5.23 10.56 17.53
N ASP A 138 5.12 9.30 17.96
CA ASP A 138 4.53 8.22 17.17
C ASP A 138 3.06 8.49 16.85
N TYR A 139 2.32 9.05 17.82
CA TYR A 139 0.93 9.46 17.65
C TYR A 139 0.79 10.54 16.58
N LYS A 140 1.56 11.63 16.67
CA LYS A 140 1.49 12.74 15.68
C LYS A 140 1.84 12.28 14.27
N MET A 141 2.90 11.49 14.11
CA MET A 141 3.29 10.95 12.80
C MET A 141 2.21 10.04 12.22
N ARG A 142 1.68 9.09 13.02
CA ARG A 142 0.62 8.18 12.57
C ARG A 142 -0.64 8.94 12.18
N THR A 143 -1.10 9.87 13.01
CA THR A 143 -2.29 10.68 12.73
C THR A 143 -2.15 11.47 11.43
N ALA A 144 -1.00 12.11 11.19
CA ALA A 144 -0.74 12.83 9.94
C ALA A 144 -0.75 11.88 8.72
N HIS A 145 -0.24 10.66 8.86
CA HIS A 145 -0.29 9.65 7.79
C HIS A 145 -1.71 9.13 7.53
N PHE A 146 -2.52 8.89 8.57
CA PHE A 146 -3.90 8.43 8.41
C PHE A 146 -4.86 9.50 7.88
N LEU A 147 -4.64 10.78 8.20
CA LEU A 147 -5.37 11.88 7.56
C LEU A 147 -5.10 11.91 6.04
N ASN A 148 -3.86 11.64 5.64
CA ASN A 148 -3.50 11.49 4.23
C ASN A 148 -3.95 10.16 3.61
N PHE A 149 -4.17 9.12 4.41
CA PHE A 149 -4.62 7.80 3.98
C PHE A 149 -6.01 7.83 3.33
N GLY A 150 -6.91 8.71 3.82
CA GLY A 150 -8.22 8.95 3.20
C GLY A 150 -8.13 9.36 1.72
N ASN A 151 -7.03 9.98 1.29
CA ASN A 151 -6.80 10.35 -0.11
C ASN A 151 -6.40 9.16 -1.01
N TYR A 152 -6.03 8.01 -0.44
CA TYR A 152 -5.60 6.84 -1.21
C TYR A 152 -6.73 5.85 -1.51
N ILE A 153 -7.88 5.97 -0.85
CA ILE A 153 -9.04 5.08 -0.98
C ILE A 153 -10.20 5.86 -1.66
N PRO A 154 -10.32 5.85 -3.00
CA PRO A 154 -11.34 6.63 -3.70
C PRO A 154 -12.76 6.10 -3.45
N VAL A 155 -12.92 4.78 -3.34
CA VAL A 155 -14.22 4.07 -3.39
C VAL A 155 -15.14 4.39 -2.21
N TYR A 156 -14.61 4.89 -1.08
CA TYR A 156 -15.41 5.05 0.15
C TYR A 156 -15.48 6.49 0.67
N THR A 157 -15.07 7.45 -0.16
CA THR A 157 -15.28 8.90 0.07
C THR A 157 -16.76 9.32 0.13
N LYS A 158 -17.71 8.45 -0.22
CA LYS A 158 -19.15 8.68 0.01
C LYS A 158 -19.51 8.74 1.51
N HIS A 159 -18.72 8.12 2.37
CA HIS A 159 -18.82 8.33 3.81
C HIS A 159 -17.58 9.12 4.23
N LYS A 160 -17.76 10.43 4.47
CA LYS A 160 -16.77 11.33 5.07
C LYS A 160 -16.36 10.82 6.47
N ILE A 161 -15.51 9.80 6.53
CA ILE A 161 -15.11 9.09 7.77
C ILE A 161 -13.75 9.60 8.29
N TRP A 162 -13.05 10.45 7.53
CA TRP A 162 -11.63 10.77 7.74
C TRP A 162 -11.33 12.22 8.17
N TYR A 163 -12.33 12.97 8.62
CA TYR A 163 -12.08 14.27 9.29
C TYR A 163 -12.12 14.03 10.79
N LEU A 164 -10.93 13.99 11.41
CA LEU A 164 -10.77 14.27 12.84
C LEU A 164 -11.02 15.76 13.09
#